data_AF-A0A7C1RSK6-F1
#
_entry.id   AF-A0A7C1RSK6-F1
#
_cell.length_a   1.000
_cell.length_b   1.000
_cell.length_c   1.000
_cell.angle_alpha   90.00
_cell.angle_beta   90.00
_cell.angle_gamma   90.00
#
_symmetry.space_group_name_H-M   'P 1'
#
loop_
_entity.id
_entity.type
_entity.pdbx_description
1 polymer ?
#
loop_
_entity_poly.entity_id
_entity_poly.type
_entity_poly.pdbx_seq_one_letter_code
_entity_poly.pdbx_strand_id
1 'polypeptide(L)'
;MLGCNDPKAASVWQAELSAAQSRLVSKRRAARRTESGLQIEPDDDLQSLRTPDHAEDEIQRSWFSLAGVSEAAFSSRSCLNLPASVFAGAVALQFVSYFLGIHSVTYAGEGGVEKQVGFLWAPNWTFLFIVFMPLYLSIVVDQIATWKGMGRSRLLSNLGEAEKTDDWMQKVEASSYTFGAVFLICIGFAGVFQWVYVRLIPVLNGRGNYAIDWGSQAFVRPDEIGIIQQVAFTGAAYLYMSVCFYLFVAGLILLTTLVDDFAQLEENLHRQLGVGRSRPAEAIGSRIMRGIFRCTVAGLLIAMCMKLQSLYVVVSAPNIWAWLVSDMGSVTTRLGRQVDWGEYSMPTHYTSLLVAFLVCVVFTYGVTRIGLKSSLDIPLVRMTTAVLFLILVYLLIGVITGFTVLLGIGLLVAVYGLFDPGFRASNKAQRGGGYVL
;
A
#
# COMPACT_ATOMS: atom_id res chain seq x y z
N MET A 1 29.07 -3.66 -32.72
CA MET A 1 30.03 -2.54 -32.56
C MET A 1 29.49 -1.35 -33.33
N LEU A 2 28.85 -0.40 -32.64
CA LEU A 2 28.50 0.93 -33.16
C LEU A 2 29.47 1.90 -32.48
N GLY A 3 30.72 1.85 -32.92
CA GLY A 3 31.81 2.68 -32.42
C GLY A 3 32.36 3.50 -33.58
N CYS A 4 31.81 4.69 -33.76
CA CYS A 4 32.52 5.84 -34.32
C CYS A 4 31.84 7.07 -33.72
N ASN A 5 32.59 7.80 -32.92
CA ASN A 5 32.18 8.94 -32.11
C ASN A 5 32.00 10.18 -33.02
N ASP A 6 31.10 10.09 -34.01
CA ASP A 6 30.82 11.17 -34.95
C ASP A 6 29.58 11.97 -34.49
N PRO A 7 29.76 13.12 -33.81
CA PRO A 7 28.66 13.93 -33.32
C PRO A 7 27.81 14.52 -34.46
N LYS A 8 28.34 14.63 -35.69
CA LYS A 8 27.57 15.11 -36.84
C LYS A 8 26.62 14.04 -37.37
N ALA A 9 27.06 12.79 -37.44
CA ALA A 9 26.18 11.70 -37.84
C ALA A 9 25.05 11.48 -36.82
N ALA A 10 25.35 11.57 -35.52
CA ALA A 10 24.34 11.46 -34.47
C ALA A 10 23.32 12.61 -34.48
N SER A 11 23.75 13.85 -34.75
CA SER A 11 22.84 15.01 -34.82
C SER A 11 21.95 14.98 -36.06
N VAL A 12 22.45 14.47 -37.19
CA VAL A 12 21.64 14.25 -38.41
C VAL A 12 20.57 13.19 -38.15
N TRP A 13 20.92 12.08 -37.49
CA TRP A 13 19.94 11.06 -37.12
C TRP A 13 18.89 11.56 -36.12
N GLN A 14 19.28 12.37 -35.13
CA GLN A 14 18.32 12.98 -34.20
C GLN A 14 17.40 13.99 -34.90
N ALA A 15 17.93 14.78 -35.83
CA ALA A 15 17.14 15.71 -36.64
C ALA A 15 16.13 14.96 -37.52
N GLU A 16 16.54 13.86 -38.18
CA GLU A 16 15.62 13.01 -38.94
C GLU A 16 14.57 12.34 -38.06
N LEU A 17 14.95 11.83 -36.87
CA LEU A 17 14.00 11.20 -35.95
C LEU A 17 12.94 12.18 -35.46
N SER A 18 13.35 13.40 -35.09
CA SER A 18 12.43 14.46 -34.65
C SER A 18 11.52 14.94 -35.79
N ALA A 19 12.01 15.01 -37.03
CA ALA A 19 11.19 15.30 -38.21
C ALA A 19 10.20 14.17 -38.53
N ALA A 20 10.59 12.91 -38.34
CA ALA A 20 9.70 11.76 -38.51
C ALA A 20 8.61 11.72 -37.42
N GLN A 21 8.98 12.00 -36.16
CA GLN A 21 8.02 12.10 -35.06
C GLN A 21 7.04 13.27 -35.26
N SER A 22 7.50 14.44 -35.69
CA SER A 22 6.61 15.58 -35.93
C SER A 22 5.62 15.30 -37.06
N ARG A 23 6.04 14.59 -38.13
CA ARG A 23 5.17 14.11 -39.20
C ARG A 23 4.14 13.07 -38.73
N LEU A 24 4.51 12.18 -37.82
CA LEU A 24 3.57 11.21 -37.23
C LEU A 24 2.55 11.89 -36.32
N VAL A 25 2.99 12.88 -35.53
CA VAL A 25 2.10 13.68 -34.67
C VAL A 25 1.14 14.52 -35.52
N SER A 26 1.61 15.14 -36.60
CA SER A 26 0.75 15.89 -37.51
C SER A 26 -0.27 14.98 -38.23
N LYS A 27 0.14 13.79 -38.69
CA LYS A 27 -0.79 12.78 -39.25
C LYS A 27 -1.83 12.31 -38.22
N ARG A 28 -1.44 12.06 -36.96
CA ARG A 28 -2.39 11.68 -35.90
C ARG A 28 -3.37 12.81 -35.56
N ARG A 29 -2.92 14.07 -35.58
CA ARG A 29 -3.78 15.24 -35.39
C ARG A 29 -4.73 15.46 -36.57
N ALA A 30 -4.27 15.23 -37.79
CA ALA A 30 -5.11 15.29 -38.99
C ALA A 30 -6.17 14.17 -38.97
N ALA A 31 -5.79 12.93 -38.64
CA ALA A 31 -6.74 11.81 -38.52
C ALA A 31 -7.82 12.07 -37.46
N ARG A 32 -7.45 12.62 -36.29
CA ARG A 32 -8.42 13.03 -35.26
C ARG A 32 -9.34 14.16 -35.71
N ARG A 33 -8.86 15.10 -36.53
CA ARG A 33 -9.71 16.15 -37.13
C ARG A 33 -10.66 15.59 -38.19
N THR A 34 -10.24 14.58 -38.94
CA THR A 34 -11.12 13.90 -39.91
C THR A 34 -12.19 13.05 -39.21
N GLU A 35 -11.87 12.42 -38.07
CA GLU A 35 -12.87 11.73 -37.22
C GLU A 35 -13.85 12.72 -36.55
N SER A 36 -13.39 13.89 -36.10
CA SER A 36 -14.28 14.92 -35.54
C SER A 36 -15.01 15.77 -36.58
N GLY A 37 -14.64 15.72 -37.87
CA GLY A 37 -15.19 16.54 -38.94
C GLY A 37 -16.43 15.98 -39.65
N LEU A 38 -16.96 14.83 -39.21
CA LEU A 38 -18.22 14.27 -39.73
C LEU A 38 -19.47 14.85 -39.03
N GLN A 39 -19.31 15.79 -38.11
CA GLN A 39 -20.40 16.58 -37.57
C GLN A 39 -19.93 18.03 -37.43
N ILE A 40 -20.75 18.96 -37.94
CA ILE A 40 -20.70 20.43 -37.81
C ILE A 40 -20.17 21.16 -39.06
N GLU A 41 -21.12 21.65 -39.86
CA GLU A 41 -20.94 22.78 -40.79
C GLU A 41 -20.60 24.08 -40.03
N PRO A 42 -19.93 25.05 -40.66
CA PRO A 42 -19.39 26.21 -39.98
C PRO A 42 -20.42 27.32 -39.85
N ASP A 43 -20.50 27.93 -38.67
CA ASP A 43 -20.98 29.30 -38.53
C ASP A 43 -19.85 30.14 -37.91
N ASP A 44 -19.49 31.20 -38.64
CA ASP A 44 -18.54 32.22 -38.23
C ASP A 44 -19.12 32.99 -37.03
N ASP A 45 -18.34 33.13 -35.95
CA ASP A 45 -17.81 34.43 -35.54
C ASP A 45 -17.21 34.43 -34.14
N LEU A 46 -16.30 35.39 -33.95
CA LEU A 46 -15.73 35.89 -32.70
C LEU A 46 -14.50 35.19 -32.11
N GLN A 47 -13.36 35.67 -32.60
CA GLN A 47 -12.11 35.77 -31.85
C GLN A 47 -12.33 36.42 -30.48
N SER A 48 -11.91 35.74 -29.42
CA SER A 48 -11.68 36.33 -28.10
C SER A 48 -10.58 35.56 -27.36
N LEU A 49 -9.40 36.20 -27.30
CA LEU A 49 -8.38 36.15 -26.23
C LEU A 49 -8.03 34.78 -25.64
N ARG A 50 -6.99 34.15 -26.19
CA ARG A 50 -6.20 33.11 -25.50
C ARG A 50 -5.25 33.74 -24.48
N THR A 51 -5.60 33.67 -23.21
CA THR A 51 -4.63 33.66 -22.10
C THR A 51 -3.94 32.29 -22.03
N PRO A 52 -2.66 32.22 -21.63
CA PRO A 52 -1.93 30.96 -21.55
C PRO A 52 -2.23 30.23 -20.24
N ASP A 53 -3.33 29.47 -20.18
CA ASP A 53 -3.72 28.64 -19.03
C ASP A 53 -3.24 27.17 -19.13
N HIS A 54 -2.38 26.87 -20.11
CA HIS A 54 -2.02 25.50 -20.48
C HIS A 54 -1.12 24.75 -19.49
N ALA A 55 -0.55 25.42 -18.49
CA ALA A 55 0.32 24.77 -17.50
C ALA A 55 -0.49 24.09 -16.37
N GLU A 56 -1.58 24.70 -15.91
CA GLU A 56 -2.42 24.12 -14.86
C GLU A 56 -3.27 22.98 -15.43
N ASP A 57 -3.78 23.13 -16.65
CA ASP A 57 -4.58 22.12 -17.36
C ASP A 57 -3.79 20.81 -17.65
N GLU A 58 -2.50 20.90 -17.98
CA GLU A 58 -1.66 19.71 -18.20
C GLU A 58 -1.33 18.96 -16.90
N ILE A 59 -1.07 19.69 -15.81
CA ILE A 59 -0.83 19.10 -14.49
C ILE A 59 -2.12 18.44 -13.98
N GLN A 60 -3.28 19.10 -14.16
CA GLN A 60 -4.57 18.55 -13.76
C GLN A 60 -4.90 17.29 -14.57
N ARG A 61 -4.73 17.29 -15.90
CA ARG A 61 -4.88 16.09 -16.77
C ARG A 61 -3.94 14.94 -16.37
N SER A 62 -2.72 15.25 -15.98
CA SER A 62 -1.76 14.26 -15.47
C SER A 62 -2.24 13.60 -14.17
N TRP A 63 -2.77 14.38 -13.22
CA TRP A 63 -3.33 13.84 -11.98
C TRP A 63 -4.63 13.04 -12.19
N PHE A 64 -5.48 13.47 -13.13
CA PHE A 64 -6.65 12.68 -13.56
C PHE A 64 -6.24 11.31 -14.13
N SER A 65 -5.13 11.24 -14.87
CA SER A 65 -4.60 9.96 -15.35
C SER A 65 -4.11 9.04 -14.24
N LEU A 66 -3.64 9.60 -13.12
CA LEU A 66 -2.99 8.83 -12.05
C LEU A 66 -3.99 8.01 -11.23
N ALA A 67 -5.21 8.53 -11.02
CA ALA A 67 -6.31 7.76 -10.45
C ALA A 67 -6.71 6.59 -11.36
N GLY A 68 -6.86 6.86 -12.67
CA GLY A 68 -7.17 5.82 -13.66
C GLY A 68 -6.09 4.74 -13.78
N VAL A 69 -4.81 5.13 -13.77
CA VAL A 69 -3.66 4.20 -13.79
C VAL A 69 -3.61 3.35 -12.51
N SER A 70 -3.85 3.97 -11.36
CA SER A 70 -3.92 3.26 -10.08
C SER A 70 -5.06 2.25 -10.10
N GLU A 71 -6.26 2.68 -10.47
CA GLU A 71 -7.43 1.83 -10.61
C GLU A 71 -7.15 0.66 -11.55
N ALA A 72 -6.56 0.92 -12.71
CA ALA A 72 -6.21 -0.10 -13.70
C ALA A 72 -5.22 -1.14 -13.15
N ALA A 73 -4.27 -0.72 -12.30
CA ALA A 73 -3.35 -1.64 -11.63
C ALA A 73 -4.11 -2.59 -10.67
N PHE A 74 -5.14 -2.10 -9.98
CA PHE A 74 -5.97 -2.89 -9.07
C PHE A 74 -7.12 -3.65 -9.76
N SER A 75 -7.54 -3.22 -10.96
CA SER A 75 -8.65 -3.80 -11.71
C SER A 75 -8.21 -4.71 -12.86
N SER A 76 -6.91 -4.98 -12.98
CA SER A 76 -6.35 -5.82 -14.03
C SER A 76 -6.98 -7.22 -14.05
N ARG A 77 -7.14 -7.81 -15.25
CA ARG A 77 -7.79 -9.12 -15.47
C ARG A 77 -7.21 -10.28 -14.65
N SER A 78 -5.98 -10.15 -14.15
CA SER A 78 -5.32 -11.14 -13.31
C SER A 78 -5.16 -10.60 -11.89
N CYS A 79 -5.84 -11.23 -10.93
CA CYS A 79 -5.79 -10.84 -9.52
C CYS A 79 -4.39 -10.98 -8.88
N LEU A 80 -3.47 -11.66 -9.58
CA LEU A 80 -2.15 -11.99 -9.06
C LEU A 80 -1.02 -11.12 -9.64
N ASN A 81 -1.24 -10.36 -10.72
CA ASN A 81 -0.16 -9.64 -11.39
C ASN A 81 0.50 -8.58 -10.49
N LEU A 82 -0.31 -7.76 -9.82
CA LEU A 82 0.18 -6.70 -8.94
C LEU A 82 0.84 -7.27 -7.66
N PRO A 83 0.21 -8.21 -6.92
CA PRO A 83 0.87 -8.86 -5.79
C PRO A 83 2.16 -9.60 -6.16
N ALA A 84 2.18 -10.30 -7.30
CA ALA A 84 3.33 -11.05 -7.76
C ALA A 84 4.48 -10.13 -8.20
N SER A 85 4.19 -8.97 -8.81
CA SER A 85 5.24 -8.00 -9.18
C SER A 85 5.88 -7.37 -7.96
N VAL A 86 5.10 -7.03 -6.93
CA VAL A 86 5.60 -6.56 -5.64
C VAL A 86 6.46 -7.63 -4.98
N PHE A 87 5.96 -8.87 -4.89
CA PHE A 87 6.73 -10.00 -4.36
C PHE A 87 8.05 -10.20 -5.12
N ALA A 88 8.01 -10.23 -6.45
CA ALA A 88 9.19 -10.41 -7.29
C ALA A 88 10.20 -9.27 -7.09
N GLY A 89 9.74 -8.03 -6.94
CA GLY A 89 10.61 -6.89 -6.63
C GLY A 89 11.30 -7.03 -5.26
N ALA A 90 10.58 -7.50 -4.23
CA ALA A 90 11.18 -7.77 -2.91
C ALA A 90 12.26 -8.85 -3.01
N VAL A 91 11.95 -9.96 -3.69
CA VAL A 91 12.89 -11.08 -3.90
C VAL A 91 14.10 -10.64 -4.73
N ALA A 92 13.92 -9.81 -5.75
CA ALA A 92 15.01 -9.27 -6.54
C ALA A 92 15.95 -8.42 -5.67
N LEU A 93 15.41 -7.54 -4.81
CA LEU A 93 16.22 -6.77 -3.86
C LEU A 93 16.96 -7.66 -2.87
N GLN A 94 16.34 -8.75 -2.39
CA GLN A 94 17.00 -9.74 -1.55
C GLN A 94 18.18 -10.40 -2.26
N PHE A 95 18.02 -10.83 -3.52
CA PHE A 95 19.13 -11.37 -4.32
C PHE A 95 20.25 -10.36 -4.56
N VAL A 96 19.91 -9.11 -4.88
CA VAL A 96 20.91 -8.05 -5.03
C VAL A 96 21.65 -7.83 -3.72
N SER A 97 20.94 -7.85 -2.58
CA SER A 97 21.55 -7.75 -1.25
C SER A 97 22.53 -8.89 -0.96
N TYR A 98 22.26 -10.09 -1.49
CA TYR A 98 23.15 -11.24 -1.38
C TYR A 98 24.43 -11.03 -2.19
N PHE A 99 24.30 -10.61 -3.45
CA PHE A 99 25.46 -10.33 -4.30
C PHE A 99 26.33 -9.18 -3.81
N LEU A 100 25.73 -8.19 -3.13
CA LEU A 100 26.46 -7.08 -2.51
C LEU A 100 27.04 -7.42 -1.13
N GLY A 101 26.81 -8.63 -0.61
CA GLY A 101 27.33 -9.03 0.71
C GLY A 101 26.64 -8.36 1.91
N ILE A 102 25.51 -7.68 1.71
CA ILE A 102 24.78 -6.93 2.76
C ILE A 102 23.58 -7.70 3.34
N HIS A 103 23.34 -8.92 2.86
CA HIS A 103 22.21 -9.77 3.26
C HIS A 103 22.29 -10.23 4.73
N SER A 104 23.48 -10.57 5.23
CA SER A 104 23.70 -10.99 6.62
C SER A 104 25.05 -10.50 7.10
N VAL A 105 25.04 -9.45 7.91
CA VAL A 105 26.25 -8.74 8.36
C VAL A 105 26.24 -8.63 9.87
N THR A 106 27.37 -8.95 10.49
CA THR A 106 27.63 -8.80 11.92
C THR A 106 28.53 -7.61 12.19
N TYR A 107 28.14 -6.75 13.13
CA TYR A 107 29.00 -5.68 13.64
C TYR A 107 29.14 -5.81 15.15
N ALA A 108 30.32 -5.49 15.69
CA ALA A 108 30.52 -5.39 17.13
C ALA A 108 29.94 -4.05 17.61
N GLY A 109 28.81 -4.09 18.31
CA GLY A 109 28.17 -2.90 18.87
C GLY A 109 28.82 -2.43 20.18
N GLU A 110 28.38 -1.28 20.68
CA GLU A 110 28.75 -0.81 22.02
C GLU A 110 28.32 -1.85 23.07
N GLY A 111 29.29 -2.35 23.84
CA GLY A 111 29.09 -3.45 24.80
C GLY A 111 29.61 -4.82 24.34
N GLY A 112 30.26 -4.92 23.17
CA GLY A 112 30.94 -6.15 22.73
C GLY A 112 30.02 -7.25 22.20
N VAL A 113 28.73 -6.96 22.02
CA VAL A 113 27.77 -7.89 21.40
C VAL A 113 27.89 -7.80 19.88
N GLU A 114 28.13 -8.94 19.23
CA GLU A 114 28.07 -9.06 17.78
C GLU A 114 26.61 -9.08 17.31
N LYS A 115 26.17 -8.03 16.62
CA LYS A 115 24.78 -7.83 16.20
C LYS A 115 24.61 -7.99 14.70
N GLN A 116 23.55 -8.71 14.31
CA GLN A 116 23.20 -9.01 12.93
C GLN A 116 22.23 -7.97 12.34
N VAL A 117 22.68 -7.17 11.38
CA VAL A 117 21.91 -6.04 10.81
C VAL A 117 21.66 -6.13 9.31
N GLY A 118 22.04 -7.25 8.70
CA GLY A 118 21.83 -7.49 7.28
C GLY A 118 20.36 -7.47 6.88
N PHE A 119 20.12 -7.34 5.57
CA PHE A 119 18.79 -7.23 4.97
C PHE A 119 17.84 -8.40 5.34
N LEU A 120 18.38 -9.60 5.60
CA LEU A 120 17.64 -10.78 6.06
C LEU A 120 17.13 -10.64 7.51
N TRP A 121 17.81 -9.87 8.34
CA TRP A 121 17.46 -9.70 9.75
C TRP A 121 16.43 -8.60 9.97
N ALA A 122 15.97 -7.96 8.90
CA ALA A 122 15.00 -6.88 8.93
C ALA A 122 13.57 -7.38 8.68
N PRO A 123 12.63 -7.35 9.65
CA PRO A 123 11.24 -7.78 9.46
C PRO A 123 10.50 -7.08 8.32
N ASN A 124 10.87 -5.83 8.03
CA ASN A 124 10.31 -5.11 6.90
C ASN A 124 10.63 -5.80 5.56
N TRP A 125 11.81 -6.37 5.42
CA TRP A 125 12.22 -7.01 4.18
C TRP A 125 11.86 -8.49 4.12
N THR A 126 11.76 -9.18 5.26
CA THR A 126 11.43 -10.62 5.31
C THR A 126 9.96 -10.93 5.42
N PHE A 127 9.19 -10.14 6.16
CA PHE A 127 7.76 -10.39 6.39
C PHE A 127 6.88 -9.36 5.72
N LEU A 128 7.18 -8.06 5.87
CA LEU A 128 6.33 -7.01 5.31
C LEU A 128 6.29 -7.07 3.78
N PHE A 129 7.43 -6.90 3.09
CA PHE A 129 7.43 -6.82 1.62
C PHE A 129 7.28 -8.17 0.91
N ILE A 130 7.64 -9.28 1.55
CA ILE A 130 7.53 -10.62 0.97
C ILE A 130 6.15 -11.23 1.22
N VAL A 131 5.53 -11.00 2.38
CA VAL A 131 4.30 -11.71 2.77
C VAL A 131 3.12 -10.74 2.88
N PHE A 132 3.19 -9.76 3.78
CA PHE A 132 2.01 -8.99 4.15
C PHE A 132 1.59 -7.95 3.11
N MET A 133 2.55 -7.32 2.41
CA MET A 133 2.27 -6.36 1.35
C MET A 133 1.63 -7.02 0.12
N PRO A 134 2.18 -8.12 -0.45
CA PRO A 134 1.50 -8.85 -1.52
C PRO A 134 0.12 -9.36 -1.09
N LEU A 135 0.00 -9.91 0.12
CA LEU A 135 -1.29 -10.38 0.66
C LEU A 135 -2.32 -9.26 0.73
N TYR A 136 -1.96 -8.10 1.27
CA TYR A 136 -2.80 -6.92 1.32
C TYR A 136 -3.29 -6.53 -0.09
N LEU A 137 -2.37 -6.43 -1.05
CA LEU A 137 -2.71 -6.06 -2.43
C LEU A 137 -3.63 -7.10 -3.08
N SER A 138 -3.41 -8.40 -2.84
CA SER A 138 -4.29 -9.46 -3.34
C SER A 138 -5.72 -9.30 -2.84
N ILE A 139 -5.89 -8.97 -1.55
CA ILE A 139 -7.22 -8.78 -0.96
C ILE A 139 -7.89 -7.54 -1.57
N VAL A 140 -7.18 -6.43 -1.72
CA VAL A 140 -7.73 -5.21 -2.35
C VAL A 140 -8.14 -5.48 -3.79
N VAL A 141 -7.28 -6.12 -4.58
CA VAL A 141 -7.57 -6.49 -5.97
C VAL A 141 -8.83 -7.36 -6.06
N ASP A 142 -8.95 -8.40 -5.22
CA ASP A 142 -10.16 -9.25 -5.16
C ASP A 142 -11.43 -8.44 -4.81
N GLN A 143 -11.34 -7.50 -3.85
CA GLN A 143 -12.47 -6.65 -3.48
C GLN A 143 -12.93 -5.78 -4.65
N ILE A 144 -12.00 -5.08 -5.30
CA ILE A 144 -12.31 -4.19 -6.43
C ILE A 144 -12.82 -4.99 -7.64
N ALA A 145 -12.17 -6.10 -7.98
CA ALA A 145 -12.58 -6.96 -9.09
C ALA A 145 -13.98 -7.56 -8.86
N THR A 146 -14.26 -8.06 -7.65
CA THR A 146 -15.57 -8.59 -7.29
C THR A 146 -16.65 -7.50 -7.34
N TRP A 147 -16.37 -6.32 -6.78
CA TRP A 147 -17.30 -5.22 -6.77
C TRP A 147 -17.70 -4.81 -8.19
N LYS A 148 -16.73 -4.59 -9.07
CA LYS A 148 -16.95 -4.23 -10.47
C LYS A 148 -17.65 -5.34 -11.26
N GLY A 149 -17.23 -6.59 -11.09
CA GLY A 149 -17.71 -7.71 -11.91
C GLY A 149 -19.11 -8.22 -11.54
N MET A 150 -19.43 -8.28 -10.24
CA MET A 150 -20.66 -8.91 -9.76
C MET A 150 -21.41 -8.10 -8.71
N GLY A 151 -20.71 -7.40 -7.80
CA GLY A 151 -21.34 -6.72 -6.67
C GLY A 151 -22.25 -5.58 -7.12
N ARG A 152 -21.70 -4.66 -7.91
CA ARG A 152 -22.38 -3.47 -8.41
C ARG A 152 -23.54 -3.83 -9.35
N SER A 153 -23.32 -4.73 -10.30
CA SER A 153 -24.35 -5.13 -11.28
C SER A 153 -25.56 -5.82 -10.64
N ARG A 154 -25.34 -6.66 -9.61
CA ARG A 154 -26.44 -7.30 -8.84
C ARG A 154 -27.29 -6.31 -8.04
N LEU A 155 -26.69 -5.21 -7.58
CA LEU A 155 -27.44 -4.14 -6.90
C LEU A 155 -28.24 -3.31 -7.92
N LEU A 156 -27.62 -2.96 -9.05
CA LEU A 156 -28.27 -2.21 -10.14
C LEU A 156 -29.41 -2.99 -10.80
N SER A 157 -29.28 -4.31 -10.99
CA SER A 157 -30.37 -5.12 -11.55
C SER A 157 -31.65 -5.08 -10.70
N ASN A 158 -31.53 -4.83 -9.38
CA ASN A 158 -32.68 -4.67 -8.50
C ASN A 158 -33.30 -3.27 -8.57
N LEU A 159 -32.56 -2.27 -9.06
CA LEU A 159 -33.02 -0.90 -9.26
C LEU A 159 -33.74 -0.72 -10.60
N GLY A 160 -33.76 -1.74 -11.47
CA GLY A 160 -34.36 -1.65 -12.81
C GLY A 160 -33.61 -0.74 -13.80
N GLU A 161 -32.61 0.01 -13.32
CA GLU A 161 -31.74 0.86 -14.15
C GLU A 161 -30.60 0.03 -14.75
N ALA A 162 -30.94 -0.68 -15.83
CA ALA A 162 -29.94 -1.09 -16.79
C ALA A 162 -29.51 0.17 -17.56
N GLU A 163 -28.37 0.76 -17.19
CA GLU A 163 -27.51 1.66 -18.00
C GLU A 163 -26.97 2.86 -17.20
N LYS A 164 -25.93 2.63 -16.38
CA LYS A 164 -24.90 3.63 -16.00
C LYS A 164 -23.59 2.91 -15.68
N THR A 165 -22.99 2.34 -16.72
CA THR A 165 -21.72 1.61 -16.63
C THR A 165 -20.51 2.55 -16.36
N ASP A 166 -20.66 3.86 -16.56
CA ASP A 166 -19.59 4.87 -16.43
C ASP A 166 -19.44 5.54 -15.04
N ASP A 167 -20.35 5.30 -14.11
CA ASP A 167 -20.36 6.03 -12.83
C ASP A 167 -19.22 5.59 -11.86
N TRP A 168 -18.65 4.39 -12.01
CA TRP A 168 -17.51 3.97 -11.17
C TRP A 168 -16.24 4.76 -11.46
N MET A 169 -15.86 4.88 -12.74
CA MET A 169 -14.63 5.60 -13.11
C MET A 169 -14.74 7.07 -12.75
N GLN A 170 -15.92 7.67 -12.94
CA GLN A 170 -16.18 9.05 -12.52
C GLN A 170 -15.98 9.26 -11.00
N LYS A 171 -16.39 8.29 -10.16
CA LYS A 171 -16.16 8.35 -8.71
C LYS A 171 -14.70 8.19 -8.32
N VAL A 172 -13.96 7.35 -9.04
CA VAL A 172 -12.51 7.20 -8.86
C VAL A 172 -11.78 8.48 -9.27
N GLU A 173 -12.16 9.07 -10.41
CA GLU A 173 -11.61 10.32 -10.92
C GLU A 173 -11.93 11.51 -10.01
N ALA A 174 -13.08 11.52 -9.33
CA ALA A 174 -13.39 12.52 -8.31
C ALA A 174 -12.36 12.52 -7.14
N SER A 175 -11.65 11.41 -6.93
CA SER A 175 -10.59 11.28 -5.93
C SER A 175 -9.18 11.53 -6.48
N SER A 176 -9.03 12.00 -7.73
CA SER A 176 -7.72 12.15 -8.40
C SER A 176 -6.73 13.04 -7.66
N TYR A 177 -7.22 14.11 -7.03
CA TYR A 177 -6.39 14.96 -6.19
C TYR A 177 -5.73 14.18 -5.04
N THR A 178 -6.50 13.30 -4.38
CA THR A 178 -6.00 12.47 -3.28
C THR A 178 -4.94 11.49 -3.76
N PHE A 179 -5.13 10.86 -4.92
CA PHE A 179 -4.11 9.99 -5.53
C PHE A 179 -2.83 10.77 -5.87
N GLY A 180 -2.94 11.97 -6.43
CA GLY A 180 -1.81 12.85 -6.73
C GLY A 180 -1.04 13.29 -5.48
N ALA A 181 -1.76 13.71 -4.44
CA ALA A 181 -1.17 14.10 -3.16
C ALA A 181 -0.41 12.93 -2.50
N VAL A 182 -1.02 11.73 -2.47
CA VAL A 182 -0.38 10.53 -1.94
C VAL A 182 0.82 10.11 -2.78
N PHE A 183 0.75 10.22 -4.10
CA PHE A 183 1.90 9.97 -4.98
C PHE A 183 3.09 10.88 -4.65
N LEU A 184 2.84 12.18 -4.50
CA LEU A 184 3.88 13.15 -4.14
C LEU A 184 4.47 12.84 -2.76
N ILE A 185 3.63 12.56 -1.77
CA ILE A 185 4.08 12.23 -0.41
C ILE A 185 4.90 10.93 -0.41
N CYS A 186 4.41 9.87 -1.05
CA CYS A 186 5.11 8.59 -1.06
C CYS A 186 6.40 8.65 -1.89
N ILE A 187 6.32 8.99 -3.17
CA ILE A 187 7.47 8.93 -4.07
C ILE A 187 8.42 10.12 -3.85
N GLY A 188 7.89 11.33 -3.76
CA GLY A 188 8.68 12.55 -3.58
C GLY A 188 9.27 12.65 -2.16
N PHE A 189 8.41 12.69 -1.15
CA PHE A 189 8.88 12.89 0.23
C PHE A 189 9.49 11.60 0.82
N ALA A 190 8.74 10.49 0.87
CA ALA A 190 9.22 9.27 1.51
C ALA A 190 10.25 8.49 0.66
N GLY A 191 10.18 8.58 -0.66
CA GLY A 191 11.15 7.98 -1.57
C GLY A 191 12.40 8.84 -1.68
N VAL A 192 12.30 9.97 -2.37
CA VAL A 192 13.45 10.80 -2.74
C VAL A 192 14.01 11.58 -1.55
N PHE A 193 13.18 12.38 -0.88
CA PHE A 193 13.68 13.28 0.18
C PHE A 193 14.24 12.51 1.38
N GLN A 194 13.53 11.49 1.86
CA GLN A 194 14.04 10.64 2.95
C GLN A 194 15.30 9.87 2.55
N TRP A 195 15.40 9.35 1.32
CA TRP A 195 16.62 8.70 0.86
C TRP A 195 17.81 9.68 0.83
N VAL A 196 17.60 10.89 0.28
CA VAL A 196 18.65 11.91 0.22
C VAL A 196 19.15 12.26 1.62
N TYR A 197 18.23 12.55 2.55
CA TYR A 197 18.58 13.03 3.87
C TYR A 197 19.10 11.93 4.81
N VAL A 198 18.49 10.74 4.79
CA VAL A 198 18.83 9.65 5.73
C VAL A 198 19.98 8.79 5.21
N ARG A 199 20.17 8.68 3.89
CA ARG A 199 21.19 7.79 3.29
C ARG A 199 22.25 8.53 2.51
N LEU A 200 21.87 9.31 1.50
CA LEU A 200 22.84 9.89 0.57
C LEU A 200 23.77 10.89 1.26
N ILE A 201 23.21 11.90 1.95
CA ILE A 201 24.00 12.95 2.61
C ILE A 201 24.93 12.36 3.68
N PRO A 202 24.47 11.49 4.60
CA PRO A 202 25.34 10.87 5.57
C PRO A 202 26.49 10.09 4.92
N VAL A 203 26.21 9.29 3.88
CA VAL A 203 27.23 8.51 3.14
C VAL A 203 28.29 9.40 2.52
N LEU A 204 27.90 10.54 1.93
CA LEU A 204 28.84 11.50 1.34
C LEU A 204 29.69 12.23 2.38
N ASN A 205 29.13 12.49 3.57
CA ASN A 205 29.79 13.25 4.63
C ASN A 205 30.61 12.37 5.60
N GLY A 206 30.53 11.03 5.48
CA GLY A 206 31.23 10.08 6.36
C GLY A 206 30.80 10.14 7.83
N ARG A 207 29.65 10.77 8.14
CA ARG A 207 29.13 10.94 9.51
C ARG A 207 27.59 10.93 9.50
N GLY A 208 26.98 10.24 10.47
CA GLY A 208 25.54 10.29 10.71
C GLY A 208 25.17 9.76 12.11
N ASN A 209 24.25 10.44 12.80
CA ASN A 209 23.74 10.04 14.13
C ASN A 209 22.55 9.06 14.00
N TYR A 210 22.66 8.06 13.12
CA TYR A 210 21.62 7.05 12.93
C TYR A 210 22.16 5.68 13.35
N ALA A 211 21.28 4.84 13.90
CA ALA A 211 21.66 3.49 14.29
C ALA A 211 22.08 2.67 13.06
N ILE A 212 23.07 1.79 13.25
CA ILE A 212 23.66 1.00 12.16
C ILE A 212 22.64 -0.05 11.71
N ASP A 213 22.34 -0.05 10.41
CA ASP A 213 21.49 -1.02 9.72
C ASP A 213 22.07 -1.37 8.34
N TRP A 214 21.39 -2.25 7.60
CA TRP A 214 21.79 -2.68 6.25
C TRP A 214 22.05 -1.53 5.26
N GLY A 215 21.45 -0.35 5.46
CA GLY A 215 21.60 0.80 4.58
C GLY A 215 22.70 1.78 5.01
N SER A 216 23.30 1.57 6.18
CA SER A 216 24.34 2.42 6.78
C SER A 216 25.67 1.67 6.97
N GLN A 217 25.84 0.52 6.32
CA GLN A 217 27.02 -0.34 6.46
C GLN A 217 28.34 0.30 5.96
N ALA A 218 28.35 1.11 4.89
CA ALA A 218 29.55 1.85 4.46
C ALA A 218 30.20 2.72 5.53
N PHE A 219 29.48 3.12 6.59
CA PHE A 219 30.10 3.89 7.68
C PHE A 219 31.09 3.06 8.50
N VAL A 220 30.91 1.74 8.54
CA VAL A 220 31.68 0.84 9.39
C VAL A 220 32.73 0.07 8.58
N ARG A 221 32.44 -0.26 7.31
CA ARG A 221 33.36 -0.98 6.41
C ARG A 221 33.30 -0.44 4.97
N PRO A 222 33.86 0.75 4.69
CA PRO A 222 33.87 1.35 3.36
C PRO A 222 34.73 0.55 2.35
N ASP A 223 35.65 -0.27 2.82
CA ASP A 223 36.59 -1.03 1.98
C ASP A 223 35.98 -2.31 1.38
N GLU A 224 34.86 -2.81 1.93
CA GLU A 224 34.18 -4.02 1.45
C GLU A 224 33.12 -3.72 0.36
N ILE A 225 32.52 -2.53 0.37
CA ILE A 225 31.41 -2.16 -0.50
C ILE A 225 31.67 -0.79 -1.11
N GLY A 226 31.69 -0.71 -2.44
CA GLY A 226 31.85 0.57 -3.13
C GLY A 226 30.72 1.53 -2.79
N ILE A 227 31.07 2.77 -2.41
CA ILE A 227 30.12 3.85 -2.04
C ILE A 227 28.97 3.97 -3.05
N ILE A 228 29.28 3.90 -4.35
CA ILE A 228 28.29 4.00 -5.43
C ILE A 228 27.29 2.84 -5.42
N GLN A 229 27.76 1.62 -5.14
CA GLN A 229 26.89 0.43 -5.09
C GLN A 229 25.91 0.53 -3.92
N GLN A 230 26.35 1.02 -2.77
CA GLN A 230 25.47 1.23 -1.62
C GLN A 230 24.46 2.36 -1.86
N VAL A 231 24.89 3.48 -2.45
CA VAL A 231 23.99 4.59 -2.81
C VAL A 231 22.93 4.10 -3.80
N ALA A 232 23.32 3.34 -4.83
CA ALA A 232 22.40 2.78 -5.81
C ALA A 232 21.43 1.77 -5.18
N PHE A 233 21.93 0.85 -4.33
CA PHE A 233 21.10 -0.15 -3.66
C PHE A 233 20.09 0.49 -2.71
N THR A 234 20.55 1.41 -1.84
CA THR A 234 19.67 2.11 -0.92
C THR A 234 18.66 2.99 -1.67
N GLY A 235 19.04 3.61 -2.79
CA GLY A 235 18.12 4.35 -3.64
C GLY A 235 17.02 3.46 -4.25
N ALA A 236 17.42 2.31 -4.80
CA ALA A 236 16.47 1.33 -5.34
C ALA A 236 15.53 0.79 -4.25
N ALA A 237 16.07 0.51 -3.05
CA ALA A 237 15.29 0.06 -1.90
C ALA A 237 14.27 1.12 -1.46
N TYR A 238 14.66 2.39 -1.34
CA TYR A 238 13.74 3.48 -0.97
C TYR A 238 12.68 3.76 -2.04
N LEU A 239 13.04 3.69 -3.32
CA LEU A 239 12.08 3.78 -4.42
C LEU A 239 11.08 2.62 -4.38
N TYR A 240 11.56 1.40 -4.16
CA TYR A 240 10.68 0.24 -4.05
C TYR A 240 9.73 0.37 -2.84
N MET A 241 10.25 0.77 -1.68
CA MET A 241 9.45 1.01 -0.48
C MET A 241 8.37 2.07 -0.75
N SER A 242 8.74 3.21 -1.35
CA SER A 242 7.80 4.30 -1.62
C SER A 242 6.71 3.92 -2.62
N VAL A 243 7.06 3.17 -3.67
CA VAL A 243 6.07 2.62 -4.62
C VAL A 243 5.12 1.65 -3.91
N CYS A 244 5.63 0.76 -3.06
CA CYS A 244 4.78 -0.16 -2.30
C CYS A 244 3.84 0.56 -1.32
N PHE A 245 4.33 1.58 -0.62
CA PHE A 245 3.47 2.39 0.27
C PHE A 245 2.47 3.25 -0.50
N TYR A 246 2.84 3.75 -1.68
CA TYR A 246 1.90 4.40 -2.58
C TYR A 246 0.77 3.44 -2.96
N LEU A 247 1.10 2.23 -3.43
CA LEU A 247 0.11 1.20 -3.75
C LEU A 247 -0.74 0.83 -2.53
N PHE A 248 -0.14 0.74 -1.35
CA PHE A 248 -0.84 0.47 -0.11
C PHE A 248 -1.93 1.52 0.15
N VAL A 249 -1.58 2.81 0.15
CA VAL A 249 -2.52 3.91 0.40
C VAL A 249 -3.51 4.07 -0.75
N ALA A 250 -3.10 3.91 -2.00
CA ALA A 250 -3.97 3.87 -3.16
C ALA A 250 -5.06 2.78 -3.01
N GLY A 251 -4.67 1.59 -2.53
CA GLY A 251 -5.61 0.53 -2.19
C GLY A 251 -6.61 0.93 -1.10
N LEU A 252 -6.16 1.66 -0.07
CA LEU A 252 -7.05 2.19 0.98
C LEU A 252 -8.06 3.19 0.43
N ILE A 253 -7.62 4.10 -0.45
CA ILE A 253 -8.51 5.05 -1.13
C ILE A 253 -9.57 4.29 -1.93
N LEU A 254 -9.17 3.29 -2.74
CA LEU A 254 -10.11 2.48 -3.52
C LEU A 254 -11.11 1.72 -2.64
N LEU A 255 -10.68 1.21 -1.48
CA LEU A 255 -11.60 0.59 -0.51
C LEU A 255 -12.63 1.61 0.04
N THR A 256 -12.21 2.84 0.34
CA THR A 256 -13.15 3.89 0.77
C THR A 256 -14.13 4.28 -0.34
N THR A 257 -13.66 4.41 -1.57
CA THR A 257 -14.51 4.67 -2.74
C THR A 257 -15.52 3.55 -2.96
N LEU A 258 -15.10 2.29 -2.79
CA LEU A 258 -15.98 1.12 -2.86
C LEU A 258 -17.06 1.17 -1.76
N VAL A 259 -16.69 1.48 -0.52
CA VAL A 259 -17.64 1.62 0.60
C VAL A 259 -18.68 2.71 0.30
N ASP A 260 -18.24 3.84 -0.22
CA ASP A 260 -19.14 4.94 -0.58
C ASP A 260 -20.08 4.59 -1.72
N ASP A 261 -19.54 3.95 -2.75
CA ASP A 261 -20.33 3.52 -3.90
C ASP A 261 -21.43 2.52 -3.48
N PHE A 262 -21.07 1.55 -2.64
CA PHE A 262 -22.03 0.62 -2.06
C PHE A 262 -23.09 1.32 -1.19
N ALA A 263 -22.67 2.21 -0.29
CA ALA A 263 -23.58 2.90 0.62
C ALA A 263 -24.59 3.79 -0.12
N GLN A 264 -24.16 4.45 -1.20
CA GLN A 264 -25.04 5.26 -2.07
C GLN A 264 -26.06 4.40 -2.82
N LEU A 265 -25.61 3.29 -3.41
CA LEU A 265 -26.51 2.36 -4.13
C LEU A 265 -27.55 1.73 -3.20
N GLU A 266 -27.13 1.37 -1.98
CA GLU A 266 -28.03 0.85 -0.97
C GLU A 266 -29.09 1.87 -0.53
N GLU A 267 -28.69 3.14 -0.33
CA GLU A 267 -29.61 4.21 0.05
C GLU A 267 -30.65 4.49 -1.05
N ASN A 268 -30.21 4.50 -2.32
CA ASN A 268 -31.11 4.65 -3.45
C ASN A 268 -32.12 3.50 -3.55
N LEU A 269 -31.67 2.27 -3.32
CA LEU A 269 -32.54 1.08 -3.28
C LEU A 269 -33.60 1.20 -2.19
N HIS A 270 -33.20 1.64 -1.00
CA HIS A 270 -34.14 1.81 0.12
C HIS A 270 -35.18 2.90 -0.17
N ARG A 271 -34.77 4.02 -0.78
CA ARG A 271 -35.68 5.11 -1.17
C ARG A 271 -36.68 4.69 -2.25
N GLN A 272 -36.25 3.93 -3.26
CA GLN A 272 -37.12 3.54 -4.38
C GLN A 272 -38.09 2.42 -4.02
N LEU A 273 -37.64 1.39 -3.29
CA LEU A 273 -38.47 0.22 -3.01
C LEU A 273 -39.25 0.32 -1.70
N GLY A 274 -38.90 1.23 -0.78
CA GLY A 274 -39.58 1.36 0.52
C GLY A 274 -39.49 0.12 1.41
N VAL A 275 -38.72 -0.89 1.01
CA VAL A 275 -38.49 -2.15 1.72
C VAL A 275 -37.17 -2.05 2.49
N GLY A 276 -37.11 -2.68 3.67
CA GLY A 276 -35.87 -2.85 4.43
C GLY A 276 -34.75 -3.50 3.61
N ARG A 277 -33.53 -3.52 4.15
CA ARG A 277 -32.33 -4.01 3.46
C ARG A 277 -32.58 -5.38 2.81
N SER A 278 -32.34 -5.48 1.50
CA SER A 278 -32.55 -6.72 0.77
C SER A 278 -31.47 -7.76 1.13
N ARG A 279 -31.82 -9.04 1.23
CA ARG A 279 -30.85 -10.13 1.50
C ARG A 279 -29.61 -10.08 0.59
N PRO A 280 -29.71 -9.74 -0.73
CA PRO A 280 -28.54 -9.57 -1.58
C PRO A 280 -27.64 -8.40 -1.14
N ALA A 281 -28.21 -7.27 -0.72
CA ALA A 281 -27.44 -6.11 -0.26
C ALA A 281 -26.69 -6.42 1.06
N GLU A 282 -27.32 -7.14 1.99
CA GLU A 282 -26.67 -7.62 3.23
C GLU A 282 -25.49 -8.55 2.95
N ALA A 283 -25.66 -9.51 2.04
CA ALA A 283 -24.60 -10.44 1.66
C ALA A 283 -23.39 -9.72 1.02
N ILE A 284 -23.67 -8.72 0.18
CA ILE A 284 -22.64 -7.89 -0.46
C ILE A 284 -21.92 -7.03 0.59
N GLY A 285 -22.66 -6.32 1.44
CA GLY A 285 -22.09 -5.50 2.52
C GLY A 285 -21.24 -6.34 3.48
N SER A 286 -21.69 -7.54 3.85
CA SER A 286 -20.92 -8.49 4.67
C SER A 286 -19.62 -8.90 3.98
N ARG A 287 -19.65 -9.18 2.67
CA ARG A 287 -18.43 -9.51 1.91
C ARG A 287 -17.43 -8.36 1.90
N ILE A 288 -17.91 -7.14 1.65
CA ILE A 288 -17.08 -5.92 1.64
C ILE A 288 -16.42 -5.74 3.01
N MET A 289 -17.19 -5.83 4.10
CA MET A 289 -16.67 -5.71 5.46
C MET A 289 -15.64 -6.78 5.81
N ARG A 290 -15.85 -8.04 5.38
CA ARG A 290 -14.86 -9.12 5.55
C ARG A 290 -13.57 -8.83 4.80
N GLY A 291 -13.66 -8.25 3.60
CA GLY A 291 -12.51 -7.80 2.82
C GLY A 291 -11.74 -6.69 3.51
N ILE A 292 -12.43 -5.63 3.94
CA ILE A 292 -11.84 -4.51 4.67
C ILE A 292 -11.17 -4.99 5.96
N PHE A 293 -11.83 -5.87 6.73
CA PHE A 293 -11.24 -6.48 7.92
C PHE A 293 -9.91 -7.18 7.61
N ARG A 294 -9.86 -8.02 6.56
CA ARG A 294 -8.62 -8.70 6.14
C ARG A 294 -7.53 -7.70 5.74
N CYS A 295 -7.89 -6.64 5.02
CA CYS A 295 -6.96 -5.56 4.68
C CYS A 295 -6.44 -4.84 5.93
N THR A 296 -7.29 -4.57 6.91
CA THR A 296 -6.91 -3.94 8.18
C THR A 296 -5.97 -4.84 8.98
N VAL A 297 -6.26 -6.14 9.07
CA VAL A 297 -5.37 -7.11 9.72
C VAL A 297 -4.01 -7.14 9.03
N ALA A 298 -3.97 -7.25 7.70
CA ALA A 298 -2.72 -7.22 6.94
C ALA A 298 -1.94 -5.91 7.13
N GLY A 299 -2.63 -4.76 7.13
CA GLY A 299 -2.04 -3.44 7.38
C GLY A 299 -1.49 -3.27 8.80
N LEU A 300 -2.17 -3.82 9.82
CA LEU A 300 -1.65 -3.83 11.19
C LEU A 300 -0.40 -4.73 11.31
N LEU A 301 -0.36 -5.87 10.63
CA LEU A 301 0.84 -6.72 10.57
C LEU A 301 2.02 -6.02 9.88
N ILE A 302 1.76 -5.26 8.80
CA ILE A 302 2.74 -4.36 8.16
C ILE A 302 3.28 -3.35 9.18
N ALA A 303 2.41 -2.63 9.89
CA ALA A 303 2.81 -1.66 10.91
C ALA A 303 3.61 -2.28 12.06
N MET A 304 3.23 -3.48 12.51
CA MET A 304 3.98 -4.23 13.53
C MET A 304 5.40 -4.57 13.04
N CYS A 305 5.57 -5.04 11.80
CA CYS A 305 6.90 -5.29 11.22
C CYS A 305 7.76 -4.02 11.21
N MET A 306 7.18 -2.89 10.81
CA MET A 306 7.87 -1.59 10.78
C MET A 306 8.35 -1.18 12.16
N LYS A 307 7.48 -1.32 13.17
CA LYS A 307 7.80 -1.00 14.56
C LYS A 307 8.84 -1.96 15.15
N LEU A 308 8.72 -3.26 14.89
CA LEU A 308 9.68 -4.29 15.32
C LEU A 308 11.07 -4.05 14.73
N GLN A 309 11.16 -3.74 13.44
CA GLN A 309 12.43 -3.39 12.81
C GLN A 309 13.07 -2.16 13.46
N SER A 310 12.28 -1.11 13.66
CA SER A 310 12.74 0.14 14.27
C SER A 310 13.29 -0.08 15.69
N LEU A 311 12.63 -0.92 16.49
CA LEU A 311 13.08 -1.28 17.83
C LEU A 311 14.32 -2.17 17.82
N TYR A 312 14.32 -3.20 16.97
CA TYR A 312 15.42 -4.15 16.91
C TYR A 312 16.75 -3.45 16.62
N VAL A 313 16.74 -2.44 15.76
CA VAL A 313 17.93 -1.66 15.40
C VAL A 313 18.56 -0.96 16.63
N VAL A 314 17.77 -0.57 17.64
CA VAL A 314 18.28 0.11 18.85
C VAL A 314 18.67 -0.86 19.97
N VAL A 315 18.00 -2.01 20.07
CA VAL A 315 18.25 -2.97 21.17
C VAL A 315 19.61 -3.67 21.04
N SER A 316 20.35 -3.80 22.13
CA SER A 316 21.58 -4.60 22.22
C SER A 316 21.26 -6.10 22.28
N ALA A 317 20.96 -6.68 21.12
CA ALA A 317 20.74 -8.12 20.96
C ALA A 317 21.48 -8.66 19.73
N PRO A 318 21.97 -9.92 19.75
CA PRO A 318 22.71 -10.50 18.62
C PRO A 318 21.89 -10.61 17.34
N ASN A 319 20.63 -10.99 17.46
CA ASN A 319 19.68 -11.06 16.36
C ASN A 319 18.25 -10.87 16.86
N ILE A 320 17.32 -10.63 15.94
CA ILE A 320 15.92 -10.36 16.28
C ILE A 320 15.25 -11.51 17.03
N TRP A 321 15.58 -12.77 16.69
CA TRP A 321 14.99 -13.92 17.36
C TRP A 321 15.49 -14.08 18.78
N ALA A 322 16.79 -13.87 19.01
CA ALA A 322 17.37 -13.87 20.34
C ALA A 322 16.73 -12.79 21.22
N TRP A 323 16.47 -11.60 20.66
CA TRP A 323 15.75 -10.55 21.37
C TRP A 323 14.32 -10.96 21.75
N LEU A 324 13.53 -11.45 20.79
CA LEU A 324 12.15 -11.87 21.01
C LEU A 324 12.04 -13.02 22.03
N VAL A 325 12.91 -14.03 21.92
CA VAL A 325 12.95 -15.16 22.86
C VAL A 325 13.36 -14.70 24.27
N SER A 326 14.35 -13.80 24.37
CA SER A 326 14.74 -13.22 25.65
C SER A 326 13.62 -12.39 26.27
N ASP A 327 12.90 -11.61 25.47
CA ASP A 327 11.74 -10.84 25.93
C ASP A 327 10.61 -11.76 26.41
N MET A 328 10.34 -12.86 25.71
CA MET A 328 9.38 -13.88 26.13
C MET A 328 9.75 -14.49 27.50
N GLY A 329 11.03 -14.81 27.72
CA GLY A 329 11.51 -15.33 29.00
C GLY A 329 11.42 -14.32 30.15
N SER A 330 11.46 -13.01 29.85
CA SER A 330 11.42 -11.94 30.86
C SER A 330 10.10 -11.90 31.65
N VAL A 331 9.01 -12.40 31.08
CA VAL A 331 7.69 -12.56 31.76
C VAL A 331 7.84 -13.32 33.08
N THR A 332 8.76 -14.28 33.13
CA THR A 332 8.95 -15.17 34.28
C THR A 332 10.05 -14.73 35.25
N THR A 333 10.94 -13.81 34.83
CA THR A 333 12.21 -13.55 35.54
C THR A 333 12.49 -12.07 35.85
N ARG A 334 11.94 -11.12 35.08
CA ARG A 334 12.15 -9.68 35.28
C ARG A 334 10.92 -8.90 34.83
N LEU A 335 10.05 -8.52 35.78
CA LEU A 335 9.04 -7.51 35.53
C LEU A 335 9.72 -6.13 35.42
N GLY A 336 9.62 -5.47 34.26
CA GLY A 336 9.60 -3.99 34.25
C GLY A 336 10.87 -3.22 33.86
N ARG A 337 11.71 -3.70 32.93
CA ARG A 337 12.67 -2.81 32.26
C ARG A 337 12.19 -2.47 30.85
N GLN A 338 11.72 -1.24 30.66
CA GLN A 338 11.35 -0.71 29.34
C GLN A 338 12.54 -0.76 28.39
N VAL A 339 12.27 -0.93 27.09
CA VAL A 339 13.31 -0.78 26.07
C VAL A 339 13.81 0.65 26.14
N ASP A 340 15.11 0.82 26.36
CA ASP A 340 15.75 2.13 26.31
C ASP A 340 15.78 2.59 24.85
N TRP A 341 15.08 3.68 24.56
CA TRP A 341 14.82 4.15 23.20
C TRP A 341 16.04 4.84 22.56
N GLY A 342 17.08 5.12 23.36
CA GLY A 342 18.26 5.86 22.93
C GLY A 342 17.93 7.28 22.42
N GLU A 343 18.97 8.02 22.00
CA GLU A 343 18.82 9.37 21.43
C GLU A 343 18.62 9.38 19.90
N TYR A 344 18.25 8.24 19.31
CA TYR A 344 18.20 8.09 17.85
C TYR A 344 16.89 8.62 17.23
N SER A 345 17.01 9.43 16.17
CA SER A 345 15.88 9.85 15.33
C SER A 345 15.42 8.70 14.43
N MET A 346 14.17 8.26 14.58
CA MET A 346 13.62 7.08 13.91
C MET A 346 12.31 7.42 13.16
N PRO A 347 12.40 7.92 11.92
CA PRO A 347 11.23 8.24 11.10
C PRO A 347 10.26 7.07 10.92
N THR A 348 10.76 5.82 11.00
CA THR A 348 9.97 4.59 10.90
C THR A 348 8.95 4.41 12.01
N HIS A 349 9.17 4.98 13.21
CA HIS A 349 8.15 4.97 14.26
C HIS A 349 6.92 5.77 13.86
N TYR A 350 7.12 6.99 13.35
CA TYR A 350 6.04 7.83 12.86
C TYR A 350 5.32 7.20 11.66
N THR A 351 6.05 6.66 10.68
CA THR A 351 5.42 6.04 9.51
C THR A 351 4.68 4.75 9.86
N SER A 352 5.17 3.94 10.81
CA SER A 352 4.43 2.74 11.28
C SER A 352 3.11 3.11 11.96
N LEU A 353 3.09 4.20 12.73
CA LEU A 353 1.89 4.72 13.37
C LEU A 353 0.90 5.25 12.33
N LEU A 354 1.39 5.97 11.32
CA LEU A 354 0.56 6.46 10.22
C LEU A 354 -0.12 5.30 9.47
N VAL A 355 0.63 4.23 9.16
CA VAL A 355 0.07 3.02 8.51
C VAL A 355 -1.03 2.40 9.38
N ALA A 356 -0.76 2.18 10.67
CA ALA A 356 -1.75 1.65 11.60
C ALA A 356 -3.00 2.54 11.68
N PHE A 357 -2.80 3.86 11.75
CA PHE A 357 -3.89 4.83 11.80
C PHE A 357 -4.76 4.78 10.53
N LEU A 358 -4.16 4.83 9.34
CA LEU A 358 -4.88 4.83 8.07
C LEU A 358 -5.78 3.60 7.92
N VAL A 359 -5.28 2.40 8.25
CA VAL A 359 -6.11 1.18 8.14
C VAL A 359 -7.22 1.12 9.17
N CYS A 360 -7.01 1.70 10.35
CA CYS A 360 -8.06 1.81 11.37
C CYS A 360 -9.15 2.81 10.96
N VAL A 361 -8.78 3.91 10.31
CA VAL A 361 -9.73 4.89 9.76
C VAL A 361 -10.60 4.22 8.69
N VAL A 362 -10.00 3.52 7.72
CA VAL A 362 -10.77 2.81 6.68
C VAL A 362 -11.66 1.71 7.26
N PHE A 363 -11.18 0.97 8.27
CA PHE A 363 -12.01 -0.02 8.97
C PHE A 363 -13.22 0.63 9.64
N THR A 364 -12.98 1.68 10.42
CA THR A 364 -14.03 2.42 11.13
C THR A 364 -15.02 3.02 10.14
N TYR A 365 -14.54 3.54 9.01
CA TYR A 365 -15.38 4.05 7.92
C TYR A 365 -16.29 2.97 7.34
N GLY A 366 -15.76 1.77 7.08
CA GLY A 366 -16.57 0.62 6.67
C GLY A 366 -17.63 0.27 7.71
N VAL A 367 -17.26 0.19 8.99
CA VAL A 367 -18.18 -0.10 10.10
C VAL A 367 -19.31 0.94 10.17
N THR A 368 -19.01 2.23 10.05
CA THR A 368 -20.02 3.29 10.13
C THR A 368 -20.95 3.34 8.92
N ARG A 369 -20.42 3.13 7.71
CA ARG A 369 -21.21 3.21 6.48
C ARG A 369 -22.03 1.94 6.21
N ILE A 370 -21.50 0.76 6.55
CA ILE A 370 -22.10 -0.55 6.22
C ILE A 370 -22.71 -1.24 7.45
N GLY A 371 -22.01 -1.21 8.58
CA GLY A 371 -22.29 -2.04 9.76
C GLY A 371 -23.31 -1.48 10.75
N LEU A 372 -23.36 -0.16 10.93
CA LEU A 372 -24.31 0.51 11.84
C LEU A 372 -25.76 0.53 11.33
N LYS A 373 -25.99 0.18 10.05
CA LYS A 373 -27.31 0.19 9.40
C LYS A 373 -28.06 -1.15 9.49
N SER A 374 -27.41 -2.24 9.88
CA SER A 374 -28.10 -3.50 10.22
C SER A 374 -28.11 -3.70 11.74
N SER A 375 -29.03 -4.51 12.26
CA SER A 375 -28.89 -5.06 13.61
C SER A 375 -27.46 -5.59 13.78
N LEU A 376 -26.79 -5.24 14.89
CA LEU A 376 -25.38 -5.59 15.14
C LEU A 376 -25.15 -7.09 14.93
N ASP A 377 -24.66 -7.42 13.74
CA ASP A 377 -24.36 -8.79 13.36
C ASP A 377 -23.18 -9.27 14.21
N ILE A 378 -23.34 -10.41 14.89
CA ILE A 378 -22.31 -11.07 15.70
C ILE A 378 -20.92 -11.13 15.01
N PRO A 379 -20.83 -11.38 13.68
CA PRO A 379 -19.57 -11.25 12.93
C PRO A 379 -18.86 -9.89 13.05
N LEU A 380 -19.59 -8.77 13.03
CA LEU A 380 -19.03 -7.42 13.05
C LEU A 380 -18.38 -7.12 14.41
N VAL A 381 -19.04 -7.51 15.50
CA VAL A 381 -18.51 -7.35 16.87
C VAL A 381 -17.17 -8.08 17.00
N ARG A 382 -17.09 -9.32 16.51
CA ARG A 382 -15.86 -10.13 16.55
C ARG A 382 -14.73 -9.52 15.76
N MET A 383 -15.00 -9.01 14.55
CA MET A 383 -14.02 -8.28 13.74
C MET A 383 -13.50 -7.05 14.50
N THR A 384 -14.39 -6.24 15.07
CA THR A 384 -14.02 -5.04 15.84
C THR A 384 -13.18 -5.41 17.06
N THR A 385 -13.55 -6.44 17.82
CA THR A 385 -12.76 -6.92 18.96
C THR A 385 -11.36 -7.38 18.52
N ALA A 386 -11.25 -8.11 17.41
CA ALA A 386 -9.96 -8.55 16.88
C ALA A 386 -9.09 -7.37 16.43
N VAL A 387 -9.66 -6.38 15.73
CA VAL A 387 -8.94 -5.16 15.33
C VAL A 387 -8.45 -4.38 16.55
N LEU A 388 -9.31 -4.15 17.55
CA LEU A 388 -8.92 -3.47 18.80
C LEU A 388 -7.81 -4.21 19.55
N PHE A 389 -7.88 -5.54 19.61
CA PHE A 389 -6.83 -6.35 20.20
C PHE A 389 -5.50 -6.21 19.44
N LEU A 390 -5.51 -6.25 18.11
CA LEU A 390 -4.30 -6.05 17.30
C LEU A 390 -3.72 -4.63 17.43
N ILE A 391 -4.56 -3.60 17.56
CA ILE A 391 -4.10 -2.23 17.86
C ILE A 391 -3.41 -2.20 19.21
N LEU A 392 -4.00 -2.83 20.24
CA LEU A 392 -3.39 -2.90 21.56
C LEU A 392 -2.03 -3.62 21.51
N VAL A 393 -1.94 -4.76 20.83
CA VAL A 393 -0.67 -5.46 20.61
C VAL A 393 0.34 -4.53 19.94
N TYR A 394 -0.04 -3.83 18.86
CA TYR A 394 0.83 -2.89 18.17
C TYR A 394 1.35 -1.78 19.11
N LEU A 395 0.49 -1.18 19.92
CA LEU A 395 0.86 -0.11 20.84
C LEU A 395 1.83 -0.61 21.92
N LEU A 396 1.62 -1.82 22.44
CA LEU A 396 2.42 -2.41 23.52
C LEU A 396 3.81 -2.91 23.10
N ILE A 397 4.06 -3.13 21.79
CA ILE A 397 5.38 -3.51 21.28
C ILE A 397 6.45 -2.51 21.77
N GLY A 398 7.45 -3.02 22.49
CA GLY A 398 8.56 -2.24 23.07
C GLY A 398 8.23 -1.43 24.32
N VAL A 399 6.95 -1.34 24.73
CA VAL A 399 6.51 -0.56 25.90
C VAL A 399 6.54 -1.39 27.17
N ILE A 400 6.19 -2.68 27.08
CA ILE A 400 6.14 -3.61 28.21
C ILE A 400 7.14 -4.75 28.00
N THR A 401 7.69 -5.30 29.08
CA THR A 401 8.47 -6.53 29.04
C THR A 401 7.57 -7.72 28.75
N GLY A 402 8.01 -8.64 27.90
CA GLY A 402 7.22 -9.81 27.52
C GLY A 402 6.14 -9.52 26.49
N PHE A 403 6.21 -8.37 25.80
CA PHE A 403 5.29 -8.04 24.71
C PHE A 403 5.31 -9.12 23.60
N THR A 404 6.40 -9.89 23.47
CA THR A 404 6.53 -10.98 22.50
C THR A 404 5.45 -12.06 22.68
N VAL A 405 4.99 -12.32 23.91
CA VAL A 405 3.89 -13.27 24.14
C VAL A 405 2.59 -12.74 23.54
N LEU A 406 2.28 -11.46 23.80
CA LEU A 406 1.10 -10.80 23.23
C LEU A 406 1.20 -10.67 21.71
N LEU A 407 2.40 -10.42 21.18
CA LEU A 407 2.66 -10.43 19.75
C LEU A 407 2.37 -11.80 19.14
N GLY A 408 2.80 -12.89 19.78
CA GLY A 408 2.50 -14.26 19.35
C GLY A 408 1.00 -14.55 19.32
N ILE A 409 0.26 -14.17 20.37
CA ILE A 409 -1.21 -14.31 20.42
C ILE A 409 -1.86 -13.43 19.34
N GLY A 410 -1.39 -12.19 19.16
CA GLY A 410 -1.81 -11.29 18.10
C GLY A 410 -1.65 -11.88 16.71
N LEU A 411 -0.50 -12.50 16.44
CA LEU A 411 -0.24 -13.20 15.18
C LEU A 411 -1.22 -14.35 14.95
N LEU A 412 -1.52 -15.15 15.98
CA LEU A 412 -2.53 -16.21 15.87
C LEU A 412 -3.93 -15.66 15.55
N VAL A 413 -4.34 -14.61 16.24
CA VAL A 413 -5.63 -13.93 15.98
C VAL A 413 -5.67 -13.36 14.56
N ALA A 414 -4.57 -12.75 14.11
CA ALA A 414 -4.45 -12.19 12.77
C ALA A 414 -4.51 -13.27 11.68
N VAL A 415 -3.73 -14.35 11.80
CA VAL A 415 -3.73 -15.47 10.87
C VAL A 415 -5.13 -16.09 10.80
N TYR A 416 -5.74 -16.36 11.95
CA TYR A 416 -7.08 -16.92 11.98
C TYR A 416 -8.12 -15.97 11.35
N GLY A 417 -8.06 -14.67 11.64
CA GLY A 417 -8.95 -13.66 11.05
C GLY A 417 -8.77 -13.47 9.54
N LEU A 418 -7.55 -13.67 9.02
CA LEU A 418 -7.30 -13.65 7.58
C LEU A 418 -8.05 -14.78 6.87
N PHE A 419 -8.05 -15.99 7.42
CA PHE A 419 -8.77 -17.13 6.85
C PHE A 419 -10.28 -17.06 7.11
N ASP A 420 -10.70 -16.84 8.35
CA ASP A 420 -12.11 -16.76 8.78
C ASP A 420 -12.43 -15.43 9.50
N PRO A 421 -12.81 -14.40 8.73
CA PRO A 421 -13.20 -13.10 9.27
C PRO A 421 -14.40 -13.14 10.24
N GLY A 422 -15.27 -14.15 10.13
CA GLY A 422 -16.47 -14.27 10.97
C GLY A 422 -16.21 -14.99 12.31
N PHE A 423 -15.00 -15.50 12.49
CA PHE A 423 -14.59 -16.34 13.62
C PHE A 423 -15.63 -17.41 13.98
N ARG A 424 -16.04 -18.23 13.00
CA ARG A 424 -17.10 -19.24 13.10
C ARG A 424 -18.40 -18.62 13.63
N ALA A 425 -19.04 -17.80 12.81
CA ALA A 425 -20.45 -17.53 12.99
C ALA A 425 -21.19 -18.87 12.79
N SER A 426 -21.74 -19.41 13.87
CA SER A 426 -22.47 -20.68 13.84
C SER A 426 -23.61 -20.58 12.83
N ASN A 427 -23.59 -21.40 11.78
CA ASN A 427 -24.68 -21.64 10.83
C ASN A 427 -25.93 -22.28 11.49
N LYS A 428 -26.21 -21.99 12.76
CA LYS A 428 -27.40 -22.49 13.46
C LYS A 428 -28.70 -21.79 13.00
N ALA A 429 -28.63 -20.61 12.39
CA ALA A 429 -29.83 -19.90 11.93
C ALA A 429 -30.46 -20.46 10.64
N GLN A 430 -29.78 -21.34 9.91
CA GLN A 430 -30.25 -21.86 8.62
C GLN A 430 -30.78 -23.31 8.67
N ARG A 431 -30.81 -23.93 9.87
CA ARG A 431 -31.34 -25.29 10.09
C ARG A 431 -32.74 -25.33 10.73
N GLY A 432 -33.39 -24.18 10.93
CA GLY A 432 -34.70 -24.07 11.61
C GLY A 432 -35.92 -23.98 10.69
N GLY A 433 -35.76 -23.99 9.36
CA GLY A 433 -36.88 -23.86 8.42
C GLY A 433 -36.85 -24.96 7.38
N GLY A 434 -37.44 -26.11 7.68
CA GLY A 434 -37.48 -27.21 6.72
C GLY A 434 -37.98 -28.54 7.29
N TYR A 435 -39.18 -28.56 7.86
CA TYR A 435 -40.06 -29.71 7.73
C TYR A 435 -41.37 -29.20 7.14
N VAL A 436 -41.63 -29.57 5.89
CA VAL A 436 -42.89 -29.34 5.18
C VAL A 436 -43.53 -30.71 5.00
N LEU A 437 -44.78 -30.80 5.47
CA LEU A 437 -45.83 -31.80 5.22
C LEU A 437 -45.50 -33.29 5.39
#